data_AF-A0A9W7WGU1-F1
#
_entry.id   AF-A0A9W7WGU1-F1
#
_cell.length_a   1.000
_cell.length_b   1.000
_cell.length_c   1.000
_cell.angle_alpha   90.00
_cell.angle_beta   90.00
_cell.angle_gamma   90.00
#
_symmetry.space_group_name_H-M   'P 1'
#
loop_
_entity.id
_entity.type
_entity.pdbx_description
1 polymer ?
#
loop_
_entity_poly.entity_id
_entity_poly.type
_entity_poly.pdbx_seq_one_letter_code
_entity_poly.pdbx_strand_id
1 'polypeptide(L)'
;GLLPEEAKVLPPPGLVNRNSVWLGLCGWATAMFHNSLNRRPALKAGVHRQALFVTIGWFIGYHLTKHENYTYARLDRDMNEYIRLHPENFPEKDKKTFAEIVEPFHPIR
;
A
#
# COMPACT_ATOMS: atom_id res chain seq x y z
N GLY A 1 2.15 -10.67 18.83
CA GLY A 1 1.51 -11.14 17.59
C GLY A 1 2.31 -10.67 16.39
N LEU A 2 1.87 -10.97 15.17
CA LEU A 2 2.52 -10.49 13.93
C LEU A 2 2.52 -8.95 13.81
N LEU A 3 1.65 -8.30 14.59
CA LEU A 3 1.64 -6.86 14.81
C LEU A 3 1.72 -6.57 16.32
N PRO A 4 2.39 -5.47 16.72
CA PRO A 4 2.44 -5.04 18.10
C PRO A 4 1.08 -4.46 18.56
N GLU A 5 0.87 -4.38 19.87
CA GLU A 5 -0.40 -3.91 20.47
C GLU A 5 -0.78 -2.49 20.05
N GLU A 6 0.23 -1.62 19.88
CA GLU A 6 0.07 -0.25 19.35
C GLU A 6 -0.55 -0.19 17.95
N ALA A 7 -0.37 -1.24 17.13
CA ALA A 7 -0.97 -1.31 15.79
C ALA A 7 -2.50 -1.47 15.83
N LYS A 8 -3.08 -1.81 17.00
CA LYS A 8 -4.54 -1.94 17.17
C LYS A 8 -5.25 -0.58 17.22
N VAL A 9 -4.52 0.51 17.48
CA VAL A 9 -5.06 1.88 17.51
C VAL A 9 -5.38 2.37 16.08
N LEU A 10 -4.71 1.82 15.08
CA LEU A 10 -4.90 2.22 13.69
C LEU A 10 -6.24 1.71 13.14
N PRO A 11 -6.92 2.50 12.30
CA PRO A 11 -8.16 2.06 11.66
C PRO A 11 -7.86 0.81 10.82
N PRO A 12 -8.65 -0.27 10.99
CA PRO A 12 -8.44 -1.48 10.21
C PRO A 12 -8.72 -1.18 8.72
N PRO A 13 -7.98 -1.83 7.81
CA PRO A 13 -8.31 -1.71 6.39
C PRO A 13 -9.72 -2.25 6.13
N GLY A 14 -10.42 -1.62 5.19
CA GLY A 14 -11.72 -2.11 4.74
C GLY A 14 -11.61 -3.53 4.18
N LEU A 15 -12.72 -4.28 4.23
CA LEU A 15 -12.76 -5.66 3.70
C LEU A 15 -12.36 -5.69 2.22
N VAL A 16 -12.80 -4.69 1.44
CA VAL A 16 -12.40 -4.46 0.05
C VAL A 16 -11.32 -3.39 0.03
N ASN A 17 -10.07 -3.83 -0.04
CA ASN A 17 -8.91 -2.97 -0.21
C ASN A 17 -8.26 -3.25 -1.56
N ARG A 18 -7.69 -2.22 -2.20
CA ARG A 18 -6.94 -2.33 -3.46
C ARG A 18 -5.91 -3.46 -3.42
N ASN A 19 -5.14 -3.57 -2.34
CA ASN A 19 -4.08 -4.57 -2.21
C ASN A 19 -4.65 -5.99 -2.06
N SER A 20 -5.74 -6.17 -1.30
CA SER A 20 -6.44 -7.46 -1.16
C SER A 20 -7.10 -7.90 -2.46
N VAL A 21 -7.72 -6.97 -3.19
CA VAL A 21 -8.31 -7.23 -4.52
C VAL A 21 -7.22 -7.64 -5.51
N TRP A 22 -6.10 -6.90 -5.54
CA TRP A 22 -4.99 -7.19 -6.44
C TRP A 22 -4.37 -8.57 -6.15
N LEU A 23 -4.10 -8.88 -4.88
CA LEU A 23 -3.55 -10.18 -4.49
C LEU A 23 -4.55 -11.33 -4.69
N GLY A 24 -5.84 -11.08 -4.51
CA GLY A 24 -6.90 -12.02 -4.89
C GLY A 24 -6.92 -12.31 -6.39
N LEU A 25 -6.79 -11.28 -7.23
CA LEU A 25 -6.67 -11.43 -8.69
C LEU A 25 -5.39 -12.17 -9.09
N CYS A 26 -4.26 -11.87 -8.46
CA CYS A 26 -3.02 -12.63 -8.67
C CYS A 26 -3.21 -14.10 -8.30
N GLY A 27 -3.85 -14.41 -7.15
CA GLY A 27 -4.16 -15.78 -6.75
C GLY A 27 -5.05 -16.51 -7.77
N TRP A 28 -6.07 -15.81 -8.31
CA TRP A 28 -6.89 -16.35 -9.39
C TRP A 28 -6.08 -16.62 -10.67
N ALA A 29 -5.24 -15.68 -11.08
CA ALA A 29 -4.37 -15.81 -12.24
C ALA A 29 -3.40 -16.99 -12.09
N THR A 30 -2.82 -17.19 -10.90
CA THR A 30 -1.99 -18.35 -10.57
C THR A 30 -2.77 -19.67 -10.70
N ALA A 31 -4.02 -19.71 -10.23
CA ALA A 31 -4.87 -20.90 -10.37
C ALA A 31 -5.17 -21.23 -11.84
N MET A 32 -5.46 -20.22 -12.66
CA MET A 32 -5.65 -20.39 -14.10
C MET A 32 -4.37 -20.86 -14.79
N PHE A 33 -3.23 -20.28 -14.42
CA PHE A 33 -1.93 -20.63 -14.96
C PHE A 33 -1.59 -22.10 -14.64
N HIS A 34 -1.82 -22.53 -13.39
CA HIS A 34 -1.63 -23.92 -12.98
C HIS A 34 -2.55 -24.89 -13.76
N ASN A 35 -3.78 -24.49 -14.05
CA ASN A 35 -4.68 -25.30 -14.89
C ASN A 35 -4.19 -25.39 -16.35
N SER A 36 -3.68 -24.29 -16.89
CA SER A 36 -3.11 -24.21 -18.25
C SER A 36 -1.88 -25.12 -18.41
N LEU A 37 -0.96 -25.09 -17.45
CA LEU A 37 0.22 -25.97 -17.44
C LEU A 37 -0.15 -27.46 -17.46
N ASN A 38 -1.24 -27.82 -16.78
CA ASN A 38 -1.74 -29.19 -16.73
C ASN A 38 -2.62 -29.58 -17.94
N ARG A 39 -2.66 -28.76 -19.00
CA ARG A 39 -3.49 -28.96 -20.20
C ARG A 39 -4.98 -29.19 -19.88
N ARG A 40 -5.47 -28.55 -18.81
CA ARG A 40 -6.89 -28.57 -18.41
C ARG A 40 -7.57 -27.27 -18.85
N PRO A 41 -8.90 -27.25 -19.09
CA PRO A 41 -9.59 -26.01 -19.46
C PRO A 41 -9.47 -24.97 -18.34
N ALA A 42 -8.75 -23.88 -18.62
CA ALA A 42 -8.28 -22.93 -17.61
C ALA A 42 -9.38 -22.37 -16.69
N LEU A 43 -10.54 -22.04 -17.28
CA LEU A 43 -11.66 -21.41 -16.59
C LEU A 43 -12.63 -22.41 -15.94
N LYS A 44 -12.84 -23.58 -16.55
CA LYS A 44 -13.87 -24.54 -16.12
C LYS A 44 -13.34 -25.59 -15.14
N ALA A 45 -12.05 -25.94 -15.21
CA ALA A 45 -11.49 -26.94 -14.32
C ALA A 45 -11.15 -26.34 -12.95
N GLY A 46 -11.60 -26.99 -11.87
CA GLY A 46 -11.12 -26.70 -10.52
C GLY A 46 -11.59 -25.35 -9.94
N VAL A 47 -12.86 -25.01 -10.10
CA VAL A 47 -13.48 -23.82 -9.49
C VAL A 47 -13.23 -23.74 -7.97
N HIS A 48 -13.27 -24.88 -7.28
CA HIS A 48 -12.91 -24.95 -5.85
C HIS A 48 -11.46 -24.52 -5.57
N ARG A 49 -10.50 -24.85 -6.47
CA ARG A 49 -9.11 -24.41 -6.35
C ARG A 49 -8.98 -22.93 -6.65
N GLN A 50 -9.66 -22.43 -7.69
CA GLN A 50 -9.68 -21.00 -8.00
C GLN A 50 -10.20 -20.18 -6.81
N ALA A 51 -11.32 -20.59 -6.20
CA ALA A 51 -11.85 -19.95 -5.00
C ALA A 51 -10.88 -20.03 -3.81
N LEU A 52 -10.21 -21.18 -3.62
CA LEU A 52 -9.19 -21.33 -2.58
C LEU A 52 -7.99 -20.38 -2.79
N PHE A 53 -7.44 -20.30 -4.00
CA PHE A 53 -6.31 -19.40 -4.26
C PHE A 53 -6.69 -17.92 -4.13
N VAL A 54 -7.90 -17.54 -4.54
CA VAL A 54 -8.43 -16.18 -4.35
C VAL A 54 -8.55 -15.84 -2.88
N THR A 55 -9.17 -16.71 -2.07
CA THR A 55 -9.37 -16.47 -0.63
C THR A 55 -8.05 -16.38 0.12
N ILE A 56 -7.06 -17.21 -0.22
CA ILE A 56 -5.70 -17.12 0.35
C ILE A 56 -5.04 -15.78 -0.04
N GLY A 57 -5.09 -15.41 -1.32
CA GLY A 57 -4.54 -14.12 -1.79
C GLY A 57 -5.19 -12.92 -1.09
N TRP A 58 -6.50 -12.98 -0.90
CA TRP A 58 -7.26 -11.96 -0.19
C TRP A 58 -6.87 -11.85 1.28
N PHE A 59 -6.76 -12.99 1.97
CA PHE A 59 -6.35 -13.06 3.37
C PHE A 59 -4.94 -12.50 3.60
N ILE A 60 -3.99 -12.92 2.75
CA ILE A 60 -2.61 -12.41 2.81
C ILE A 60 -2.61 -10.91 2.54
N GLY A 61 -3.34 -10.43 1.52
CA GLY A 61 -3.40 -9.01 1.21
C GLY A 61 -3.97 -8.17 2.34
N TYR A 62 -4.99 -8.66 3.04
CA TYR A 62 -5.55 -7.97 4.20
C TYR A 62 -4.50 -7.79 5.32
N HIS A 63 -3.77 -8.85 5.66
CA HIS A 63 -2.73 -8.79 6.68
C HIS A 63 -1.53 -7.93 6.25
N LEU A 64 -1.17 -7.99 4.97
CA LEU A 64 -0.09 -7.18 4.41
C LEU A 64 -0.42 -5.70 4.49
N THR A 65 -1.62 -5.27 4.10
CA THR A 65 -2.00 -3.85 4.22
C THR A 65 -2.07 -3.40 5.67
N LYS A 66 -2.50 -4.28 6.59
CA LYS A 66 -2.48 -3.93 8.01
C LYS A 66 -1.05 -3.66 8.51
N HIS A 67 -0.07 -4.43 8.01
CA HIS A 67 1.34 -4.22 8.32
C HIS A 67 1.90 -2.96 7.67
N GLU A 68 1.57 -2.73 6.39
CA GLU A 68 1.93 -1.54 5.63
C GLU A 68 1.47 -0.25 6.33
N ASN A 69 0.19 -0.19 6.71
CA ASN A 69 -0.39 0.97 7.40
C ASN A 69 0.33 1.24 8.73
N TYR A 70 0.68 0.19 9.47
CA TYR A 70 1.42 0.34 10.73
C TYR A 70 2.83 0.88 10.51
N THR A 71 3.56 0.34 9.52
CA THR A 71 4.93 0.80 9.22
C THR A 71 4.95 2.27 8.81
N TYR A 72 4.02 2.70 7.95
CA TYR A 72 3.95 4.10 7.55
C TYR A 72 3.48 5.02 8.67
N ALA A 73 2.52 4.60 9.49
CA ALA A 73 2.09 5.37 10.66
C ALA A 73 3.22 5.56 11.68
N ARG A 74 4.02 4.51 11.90
CA ARG A 74 5.20 4.59 12.78
C ARG A 74 6.25 5.55 12.20
N LEU A 75 6.53 5.47 10.91
CA LEU A 75 7.48 6.36 10.24
C LEU A 75 7.07 7.83 10.38
N ASP A 76 5.79 8.14 10.14
CA ASP A 76 5.28 9.50 10.27
C ASP A 76 5.32 10.00 11.73
N ARG A 77 4.97 9.14 12.68
CA ARG A 77 5.10 9.45 14.11
C ARG A 77 6.53 9.81 14.50
N ASP A 78 7.48 8.95 14.14
CA ASP A 78 8.90 9.11 14.50
C ASP A 78 9.48 10.37 13.82
N MET A 79 9.10 10.66 12.57
CA MET A 79 9.48 11.88 11.84
C MET A 79 8.95 13.15 12.52
N ASN A 80 7.65 13.16 12.87
CA ASN A 80 7.02 14.32 13.50
C ASN A 80 7.58 14.58 14.91
N GLU A 81 7.89 13.52 15.66
CA GLU A 81 8.55 13.63 16.96
C GLU A 81 9.96 14.21 16.82
N TYR A 82 10.73 13.76 15.82
CA TYR A 82 12.08 14.27 15.58
C TYR A 82 12.09 15.77 15.24
N ILE A 83 11.18 16.21 14.36
CA ILE A 83 11.03 17.63 13.99
C ILE A 83 10.65 18.47 15.21
N ARG A 84 9.75 17.97 16.05
CA ARG A 84 9.32 18.66 17.27
C ARG A 84 10.45 18.82 18.29
N LEU A 85 11.35 17.84 18.39
CA LEU A 85 12.49 17.88 19.31
C LEU A 85 13.62 18.81 18.84
N HIS A 86 13.75 19.03 17.53
CA HIS A 86 14.85 19.79 16.92
C HIS A 86 14.34 20.94 16.02
N PRO A 87 13.63 21.93 16.57
CA PRO A 87 13.12 23.06 15.78
C PRO A 87 14.24 23.88 15.12
N GLU A 88 15.45 23.88 15.68
CA GLU A 88 16.62 24.57 15.13
C GLU A 88 17.09 24.01 13.79
N ASN A 89 16.89 22.70 13.55
CA ASN A 89 17.25 22.04 12.29
C ASN A 89 16.19 22.26 11.20
N PHE A 90 14.96 22.60 11.61
CA PHE A 90 13.81 22.79 10.72
C PHE A 90 13.17 24.17 10.92
N PRO A 91 13.90 25.28 10.69
CA PRO A 91 13.33 26.61 10.80
C PRO A 91 12.25 26.83 9.74
N GLU A 92 11.13 27.43 10.14
CA GLU A 92 10.10 27.86 9.20
C GLU A 92 10.67 28.93 8.28
N LYS A 93 10.75 28.62 6.98
CA LYS A 93 11.17 29.59 5.96
C LYS A 93 9.98 30.42 5.55
N ASP A 94 10.17 31.74 5.49
CA ASP A 94 9.16 32.65 4.97
C ASP A 94 8.78 32.28 3.53
N LYS A 95 7.50 31.97 3.33
CA LYS A 95 6.95 31.60 2.02
C LYS A 95 6.72 32.88 1.21
N LYS A 96 7.72 33.28 0.43
CA LYS A 96 7.62 34.42 -0.48
C LYS A 96 6.62 34.13 -1.61
N THR A 97 5.83 35.14 -1.97
CA THR A 97 4.87 35.01 -3.07
C THR A 97 5.57 35.15 -4.42
N PHE A 98 4.96 34.64 -5.50
CA PHE A 98 5.46 34.82 -6.87
C PHE A 98 5.51 36.28 -7.33
N ALA A 99 4.92 37.21 -6.58
CA ALA A 99 5.09 38.65 -6.82
C ALA A 99 6.50 39.14 -6.45
N GLU A 100 7.18 38.46 -5.52
CA GLU A 100 8.54 38.80 -5.06
C GLU A 100 9.63 37.98 -5.76
N ILE A 101 9.27 36.81 -6.29
CA ILE A 101 10.19 35.88 -6.95
C ILE A 101 10.12 36.11 -8.47
N VAL A 102 11.18 36.67 -9.05
CA VAL A 102 11.30 36.83 -10.51
C VAL A 102 12.13 35.68 -11.07
N GLU A 103 11.47 34.72 -11.69
CA GLU A 103 12.13 33.64 -12.43
C GLU A 103 12.44 34.09 -13.87
N PRO A 104 13.60 33.68 -14.43
CA PRO A 104 13.93 33.99 -15.81
C PRO A 104 13.03 33.20 -16.77
N PHE A 105 12.25 33.92 -17.58
CA PHE A 105 11.41 33.31 -18.62
C PHE A 105 12.25 32.88 -19.82
N HIS A 106 12.26 31.58 -20.11
CA HIS A 106 12.92 30.99 -21.28
C HIS A 106 11.88 30.60 -22.33
N PRO A 107 11.65 31.42 -23.38
CA PRO A 107 10.67 31.10 -24.41
C PRO A 107 11.13 29.91 -25.27
N ILE A 108 10.21 28.99 -25.56
CA ILE A 108 10.41 27.91 -26.55
C ILE A 108 10.28 28.55 -27.94
N ARG A 109 11.36 28.50 -28.72
CA ARG A 109 11.43 28.99 -30.10
C ARG A 109 11.51 27.82 -31.07
#